data_AF-A0A956RT04-F1
#
_entry.id   AF-A0A956RT04-F1
#
_cell.length_a   1.000
_cell.length_b   1.000
_cell.length_c   1.000
_cell.angle_alpha   90.00
_cell.angle_beta   90.00
_cell.angle_gamma   90.00
#
_symmetry.space_group_name_H-M   'P 1'
#
loop_
_entity.id
_entity.type
_entity.pdbx_description
1 polymer ?
#
loop_
_entity_poly.entity_id
_entity_poly.type
_entity_poly.pdbx_seq_one_letter_code
_entity_poly.pdbx_strand_id
1 'polypeptide(L)' 'QVREAMQVMDEGYLSQGYYAKQKAKIRLMSGEKDTFTYEDYSWTEHISRKWGQWDESPNKMIKALKDQGFDLQPKEK' A
#
# COMPACT_ATOMS: atom_id res chain seq x y z
N GLN A 1 14.89 0.25 -8.21
CA GLN A 1 13.84 0.75 -9.12
C GLN A 1 12.49 0.87 -8.41
N VAL A 2 11.77 -0.22 -8.07
CA VAL A 2 10.44 -0.11 -7.43
C VAL A 2 10.49 0.60 -6.06
N ARG A 3 11.45 0.23 -5.19
CA ARG A 3 11.62 0.88 -3.88
C ARG A 3 11.91 2.38 -3.96
N GLU A 4 12.72 2.79 -4.94
CA GLU A 4 13.05 4.20 -5.14
C GLU A 4 11.82 4.99 -5.61
N ALA A 5 11.02 4.40 -6.51
CA ALA A 5 9.75 5.02 -6.94
C ALA A 5 8.75 5.15 -5.77
N MET A 6 8.65 4.13 -4.91
CA MET A 6 7.84 4.19 -3.69
C MET A 6 8.30 5.32 -2.76
N GLN A 7 9.62 5.44 -2.55
CA GLN A 7 10.19 6.48 -1.70
C GLN A 7 9.87 7.90 -2.20
N VAL A 8 10.03 8.16 -3.50
CA VAL A 8 9.72 9.48 -4.10
C VAL A 8 8.25 9.83 -3.91
N MET A 9 7.34 8.86 -4.08
CA MET A 9 5.92 9.05 -3.83
C MET A 9 5.66 9.36 -2.35
N ASP A 10 6.26 8.58 -1.45
CA ASP A 10 6.05 8.74 -0.02
C ASP A 10 6.54 10.10 0.49
N GLU A 11 7.75 10.51 0.12
CA GLU A 11 8.33 11.81 0.47
C GLU A 11 7.48 12.97 -0.08
N GLY A 12 6.99 12.85 -1.32
CA GLY A 12 6.12 13.84 -1.93
C GLY A 12 4.82 14.06 -1.16
N TYR A 13 4.10 12.98 -0.80
CA TYR A 13 2.84 13.07 -0.06
C TYR A 13 3.04 13.51 1.41
N LEU A 14 4.15 13.12 2.04
CA LEU A 14 4.53 13.57 3.39
C LEU A 14 4.83 15.06 3.42
N SER A 15 5.66 15.57 2.49
CA SER A 15 6.01 17.01 2.43
C SER A 15 4.79 17.91 2.23
N GLN A 16 3.80 17.44 1.48
CA GLN A 16 2.52 18.14 1.28
C GLN A 16 1.60 18.02 2.51
N GLY A 17 1.86 17.08 3.42
CA GLY A 17 0.98 16.73 4.52
C GLY A 17 -0.39 16.25 4.03
N TYR A 18 -0.46 15.63 2.86
CA TYR A 18 -1.72 15.37 2.13
C TYR A 18 -2.72 14.57 2.98
N TYR A 19 -2.29 13.43 3.51
CA TYR A 19 -3.16 12.54 4.30
C TYR A 19 -3.45 13.10 5.70
N ALA A 20 -2.49 13.83 6.29
CA ALA A 20 -2.66 14.50 7.58
C ALA A 20 -3.71 15.61 7.53
N LYS A 21 -3.57 16.55 6.58
CA LYS A 21 -4.47 17.70 6.41
C LYS A 21 -5.90 17.27 6.12
N GLN A 22 -6.07 16.21 5.33
CA GLN A 22 -7.38 15.71 4.93
C GLN A 22 -7.96 14.66 5.89
N LYS A 23 -7.20 14.23 6.90
CA LYS A 23 -7.57 13.13 7.80
C LYS A 23 -7.97 11.87 7.03
N ALA A 24 -7.25 11.57 5.94
CA ALA A 24 -7.61 10.56 4.95
C ALA A 24 -6.89 9.21 5.16
N LYS A 25 -6.57 8.88 6.41
CA LYS A 25 -5.91 7.61 6.75
C LYS A 25 -6.92 6.47 6.80
N ILE A 26 -6.67 5.41 6.02
CA ILE A 26 -7.48 4.19 6.01
C ILE A 26 -7.20 3.40 7.29
N ARG A 27 -8.25 3.02 8.03
CA ARG A 27 -8.11 2.22 9.27
C ARG A 27 -7.80 0.76 8.96
N LEU A 28 -7.09 0.10 9.88
CA LEU A 28 -6.90 -1.35 9.82
C LEU A 28 -8.18 -2.08 10.23
N MET A 29 -8.59 -3.10 9.48
CA MET A 29 -9.79 -3.90 9.75
C MET A 29 -9.52 -5.09 10.69
N SER A 30 -8.29 -5.60 10.73
CA SER A 30 -7.90 -6.81 11.49
C SER A 30 -7.87 -6.62 13.02
N GLY A 31 -8.20 -5.43 13.53
CA GLY A 31 -8.14 -5.11 14.96
C GLY A 31 -6.71 -4.98 15.51
N GLU A 32 -5.70 -5.15 14.68
CA GLU A 32 -4.30 -4.95 15.05
C GLU A 32 -4.01 -3.48 15.37
N LYS A 33 -2.99 -3.26 16.22
CA LYS A 33 -2.55 -1.91 16.56
C LYS A 33 -1.96 -1.24 15.33
N ASP A 34 -2.58 -0.14 14.92
CA ASP A 34 -2.05 0.72 13.88
C ASP A 34 -0.76 1.40 14.36
N THR A 35 0.37 1.05 13.73
CA THR A 35 1.70 1.58 14.06
C THR A 35 2.00 2.90 13.36
N PHE A 36 1.27 3.22 12.28
CA PHE A 36 1.42 4.49 11.59
C PHE A 36 0.65 5.58 12.33
N THR A 37 1.09 6.81 12.20
CA THR A 37 0.41 8.03 12.63
C THR A 37 0.08 8.88 11.40
N TYR A 38 -0.41 10.11 11.57
CA TYR A 38 -0.53 11.02 10.43
C TYR A 38 0.82 11.61 9.99
N GLU A 39 1.89 11.42 10.78
CA GLU A 39 3.21 11.98 10.53
C GLU A 39 4.04 11.11 9.58
N ASP A 40 3.79 9.80 9.57
CA ASP A 40 4.54 8.80 8.78
C ASP A 40 3.65 8.02 7.79
N TYR A 41 2.32 8.24 7.82
CA TYR A 41 1.40 7.63 6.88
C TYR A 41 1.43 8.33 5.52
N SER A 42 1.85 7.59 4.49
CA SER A 42 1.98 8.10 3.13
C SER A 42 1.42 7.13 2.07
N TRP A 43 1.72 7.42 0.80
CA TRP A 43 1.11 6.79 -0.37
C TRP A 43 1.25 5.26 -0.38
N THR A 44 2.44 4.74 -0.12
CA THR A 44 2.72 3.29 -0.12
C THR A 44 1.82 2.55 0.87
N GLU A 45 1.74 3.04 2.10
CA GLU A 45 0.91 2.45 3.15
C GLU A 45 -0.58 2.63 2.82
N HIS A 46 -0.96 3.77 2.26
CA HIS A 46 -2.35 4.03 1.85
C HIS A 46 -2.82 3.04 0.78
N ILE A 47 -2.04 2.84 -0.28
CA ILE A 47 -2.35 1.88 -1.34
C ILE A 47 -2.30 0.44 -0.80
N SER A 48 -1.33 0.12 0.07
CA SER A 48 -1.25 -1.19 0.73
C SER A 48 -2.53 -1.51 1.51
N ARG A 49 -3.07 -0.56 2.29
CA ARG A 49 -4.35 -0.78 3.01
C ARG A 49 -5.55 -0.84 2.09
N LYS A 50 -5.56 -0.04 1.03
CA LYS A 50 -6.68 0.02 0.07
C LYS A 50 -6.85 -1.29 -0.68
N TRP A 51 -5.74 -1.89 -1.11
CA TRP A 51 -5.75 -3.16 -1.83
C TRP A 51 -5.68 -4.36 -0.90
N GLY A 52 -4.79 -4.33 0.08
CA GLY A 52 -4.53 -5.44 0.98
C GLY A 52 -5.69 -5.76 1.93
N GLN A 53 -6.62 -4.83 2.13
CA GLN A 53 -7.83 -5.08 2.93
C GLN A 53 -9.10 -5.25 2.07
N TRP A 54 -9.02 -5.19 0.74
CA TRP A 54 -10.21 -5.31 -0.11
C TRP A 54 -10.78 -6.73 -0.09
N ASP A 55 -9.92 -7.75 -0.18
CA ASP A 55 -10.31 -9.16 -0.15
C ASP A 55 -9.47 -9.89 0.89
N GLU A 56 -10.09 -10.78 1.67
CA GLU A 56 -9.40 -11.59 2.67
C GLU A 56 -8.34 -12.52 2.05
N SER A 57 -8.51 -12.87 0.76
CA SER A 57 -7.59 -13.75 0.04
C SER A 57 -6.69 -12.96 -0.92
N PRO A 58 -5.38 -12.81 -0.61
CA PRO A 58 -4.44 -12.16 -1.53
C PRO A 58 -4.29 -12.91 -2.86
N ASN A 59 -4.63 -14.21 -2.88
CA ASN A 59 -4.53 -15.05 -4.07
C ASN A 59 -5.46 -14.60 -5.20
N LYS A 60 -6.63 -14.03 -4.89
CA LYS A 60 -7.52 -13.52 -5.94
C LYS A 60 -6.89 -12.35 -6.68
N MET A 61 -6.25 -11.44 -5.94
CA MET A 61 -5.56 -10.29 -6.53
C MET A 61 -4.33 -10.73 -7.32
N ILE A 62 -3.52 -11.65 -6.79
CA ILE A 62 -2.35 -12.20 -7.49
C ILE A 62 -2.79 -12.91 -8.78
N LYS A 63 -3.88 -13.69 -8.75
CA LYS A 63 -4.43 -14.32 -9.95
C LYS A 63 -4.88 -13.29 -10.98
N ALA A 64 -5.61 -12.25 -10.57
CA ALA A 64 -6.04 -11.19 -11.49
C ALA A 64 -4.85 -10.48 -12.14
N LEU A 65 -3.77 -10.22 -11.39
CA LEU A 65 -2.53 -9.66 -11.93
C LEU A 65 -1.86 -10.63 -12.93
N LYS A 66 -1.80 -11.92 -12.61
CA LYS A 66 -1.27 -12.96 -13.49
C LYS A 66 -2.06 -13.08 -14.80
N ASP A 67 -3.39 -13.03 -14.73
CA ASP A 67 -4.28 -13.07 -15.89
C ASP A 67 -4.08 -11.84 -16.82
N GLN A 68 -3.54 -10.74 -16.30
CA GLN A 68 -3.14 -9.54 -17.07
C GLN A 68 -1.65 -9.55 -17.49
N GLY A 69 -0.92 -10.65 -17.25
CA GLY A 69 0.48 -10.81 -17.65
C GLY A 69 1.51 -10.38 -16.58
N PHE A 70 1.07 -10.02 -15.38
CA PHE A 70 1.97 -9.72 -14.26
C PHE A 70 2.17 -10.97 -13.41
N ASP A 71 3.22 -11.75 -13.71
CA ASP A 71 3.59 -12.90 -12.86
C ASP A 71 4.48 -12.44 -11.70
N LEU A 72 3.89 -12.43 -10.50
CA LEU A 72 4.57 -12.05 -9.25
C LEU A 72 5.19 -13.24 -8.52
N GLN A 73 5.12 -14.46 -9.08
CA GLN A 73 5.79 -15.60 -8.49
C GLN A 73 7.31 -15.43 -8.60
N PRO A 74 8.08 -15.80 -7.55
CA PRO A 74 9.53 -15.80 -7.65
C PRO A 74 9.95 -16.70 -8.81
N LYS A 75 10.79 -16.21 -9.71
CA LYS A 75 11.46 -17.08 -10.68
C LYS A 75 12.42 -17.98 -9.91
N GLU A 76 12.30 -19.29 -10.06
CA GLU A 76 13.31 -20.23 -9.57
C GLU A 76 14.68 -19.83 -10.14
N LYS A 77 15.70 -19.88 -9.29
CA LYS A 77 17.07 -19.52 -9.67
C LYS A 77 17.74 -20.61 -10.50
#